data_AF-A0A183DX42-F1
#
_entry.id   AF-A0A183DX42-F1
#
_cell.length_a   1.000
_cell.length_b   1.000
_cell.length_c   1.000
_cell.angle_alpha   90.00
_cell.angle_beta   90.00
_cell.angle_gamma   90.00
#
_symmetry.space_group_name_H-M   'P 1'
#
loop_
_entity.id
_entity.type
_entity.pdbx_description
1 polymer ?
#
loop_
_entity_poly.entity_id
_entity_poly.type
_entity_poly.pdbx_seq_one_letter_code
_entity_poly.pdbx_strand_id
1 'polypeptide(L)'
;MLSGQKVLFQQAPAGTGKTYVIGVIVKYLMQYANTQEYIILTASTNLVVINMANAVLKTAHSLISDLIFFQSLTAEKLCPQKTDVEFNEWTASRVPELLALGLSLGDTAVDQKDFVKEYVKVRLPHEGRGLDESRALRVAAETTKPRLVFAKLGMIDSFITSCGRTTCLICDEAGLVPKTRS
;
A
#
# COMPACT_ATOMS: atom_id res chain seq x y z
N MET A 1 -13.07 9.59 -10.18
CA MET A 1 -13.77 8.89 -11.29
C MET A 1 -12.90 7.69 -11.68
N LEU A 2 -13.34 6.45 -11.47
CA LEU A 2 -12.57 5.21 -11.73
C LEU A 2 -12.74 4.68 -13.18
N SER A 3 -13.08 5.55 -14.13
CA SER A 3 -13.42 5.16 -15.50
C SER A 3 -12.23 4.50 -16.20
N GLY A 4 -12.34 3.19 -16.47
CA GLY A 4 -11.32 2.39 -17.16
C GLY A 4 -10.55 1.39 -16.29
N GLN A 5 -10.75 1.40 -14.96
CA GLN A 5 -10.07 0.48 -14.05
C GLN A 5 -10.85 -0.82 -13.85
N LYS A 6 -10.17 -1.98 -13.82
CA LYS A 6 -10.82 -3.26 -13.47
C LYS A 6 -10.94 -3.36 -11.96
N VAL A 7 -12.15 -3.16 -11.43
CA VAL A 7 -12.42 -3.31 -9.99
C VAL A 7 -12.89 -4.73 -9.71
N LEU A 8 -12.18 -5.44 -8.81
CA LEU A 8 -12.59 -6.74 -8.30
C LEU A 8 -13.09 -6.58 -6.87
N PHE A 9 -14.37 -6.87 -6.65
CA PHE A 9 -14.95 -6.98 -5.32
C PHE A 9 -14.98 -8.45 -4.93
N GLN A 10 -14.40 -8.78 -3.78
CA GLN A 10 -14.39 -10.15 -3.29
C GLN A 10 -15.09 -10.24 -1.94
N GLN A 11 -16.27 -10.86 -1.93
CA GLN A 11 -16.99 -11.22 -0.70
C GLN A 11 -17.12 -12.74 -0.63
N ALA A 12 -16.83 -13.34 0.53
CA ALA A 12 -17.19 -14.72 0.84
C ALA A 12 -17.13 -14.95 2.36
N PRO A 13 -17.71 -16.05 2.90
CA PRO A 13 -17.65 -16.39 4.32
C PRO A 13 -16.22 -16.63 4.84
N ALA A 14 -15.96 -16.41 6.14
CA ALA A 14 -14.66 -16.79 6.72
C ALA A 14 -14.33 -18.27 6.45
N GLY A 15 -13.05 -18.60 6.25
CA GLY A 15 -12.61 -19.98 6.00
C GLY A 15 -12.66 -20.46 4.54
N THR A 16 -13.17 -19.66 3.58
CA THR A 16 -13.23 -20.07 2.15
C THR A 16 -11.94 -19.85 1.35
N GLY A 17 -10.80 -19.60 2.02
CA GLY A 17 -9.52 -19.40 1.32
C GLY A 17 -9.39 -18.10 0.51
N LYS A 18 -10.29 -17.12 0.67
CA LYS A 18 -10.24 -15.82 -0.04
C LYS A 18 -8.86 -15.17 -0.06
N THR A 19 -8.24 -15.13 1.10
CA THR A 19 -6.94 -14.51 1.34
C THR A 19 -5.85 -15.17 0.49
N TYR A 20 -5.92 -16.50 0.29
CA TYR A 20 -5.06 -17.23 -0.65
C TYR A 20 -5.37 -16.89 -2.11
N VAL A 21 -6.66 -16.82 -2.48
CA VAL A 21 -7.09 -16.45 -3.84
C VAL A 21 -6.59 -15.05 -4.22
N ILE A 22 -6.63 -14.08 -3.30
CA ILE A 22 -6.06 -12.74 -3.49
C ILE A 22 -4.57 -12.85 -3.83
N GLY A 23 -3.81 -13.64 -3.07
CA GLY A 23 -2.40 -13.89 -3.35
C GLY A 23 -2.14 -14.43 -4.77
N VAL A 24 -2.93 -15.41 -5.19
CA VAL A 24 -2.83 -16.01 -6.54
C VAL A 24 -3.18 -15.00 -7.63
N ILE A 25 -4.26 -14.22 -7.46
CA ILE A 25 -4.69 -13.19 -8.42
C ILE A 25 -3.61 -12.10 -8.53
N VAL A 26 -3.08 -11.61 -7.42
CA VAL A 26 -2.03 -10.59 -7.44
C VAL A 26 -0.78 -11.11 -8.15
N LYS A 27 -0.36 -12.34 -7.86
CA LYS A 27 0.78 -12.97 -8.55
C LYS A 27 0.55 -13.02 -10.06
N TYR A 28 -0.63 -13.47 -10.48
CA TYR A 28 -1.02 -13.49 -11.90
C TYR A 28 -0.99 -12.09 -12.51
N LEU A 29 -1.65 -11.12 -11.89
CA LEU A 29 -1.68 -9.74 -12.39
C LEU A 29 -0.26 -9.13 -12.45
N MET A 30 0.61 -9.36 -11.47
CA MET A 30 1.99 -8.86 -11.50
C MET A 30 2.82 -9.41 -12.66
N GLN A 31 2.54 -10.65 -13.08
CA GLN A 31 3.19 -11.30 -14.22
C GLN A 31 2.72 -10.79 -15.59
N TYR A 32 1.44 -10.42 -15.70
CA TYR A 32 0.81 -10.11 -17.00
C TYR A 32 0.39 -8.65 -17.17
N ALA A 33 0.32 -7.86 -16.09
CA ALA A 33 0.03 -6.44 -16.17
C ALA A 33 1.23 -5.69 -16.77
N ASN A 34 0.93 -4.58 -17.45
CA ASN A 34 1.96 -3.69 -17.96
C ASN A 34 2.84 -3.20 -16.79
N THR A 35 4.15 -3.07 -17.02
CA THR A 35 5.13 -2.69 -15.99
C THR A 35 4.93 -1.27 -15.46
N GLN A 36 4.14 -0.46 -16.16
CA GLN A 36 3.85 0.95 -15.82
C GLN A 36 2.55 1.16 -15.03
N GLU A 37 1.84 0.09 -14.66
CA GLU A 37 0.54 0.21 -14.00
C GLU A 37 0.57 -0.32 -12.56
N TYR A 38 -0.22 0.32 -11.69
CA TYR A 38 -0.37 -0.07 -10.29
C TYR A 38 -1.49 -1.10 -10.11
N ILE A 39 -1.25 -2.08 -9.24
CA ILE A 39 -2.25 -2.97 -8.65
C ILE A 39 -2.48 -2.50 -7.21
N ILE A 40 -3.71 -2.11 -6.91
CA ILE A 40 -4.08 -1.56 -5.62
C ILE A 40 -4.97 -2.57 -4.88
N LEU A 41 -4.58 -2.91 -3.65
CA LEU A 41 -5.35 -3.72 -2.72
C LEU A 41 -5.82 -2.87 -1.56
N THR A 42 -7.12 -2.95 -1.28
CA THR A 42 -7.76 -2.11 -0.28
C THR A 42 -8.84 -2.78 0.53
N ALA A 43 -9.02 -2.25 1.73
CA ALA A 43 -10.07 -2.64 2.64
C ALA A 43 -10.46 -1.47 3.56
N SER A 44 -11.57 -1.66 4.28
CA SER A 44 -12.10 -0.68 5.24
C SER A 44 -11.30 -0.59 6.53
N THR A 45 -10.47 -1.59 6.87
CA THR A 45 -9.67 -1.61 8.11
C THR A 45 -8.21 -1.97 7.84
N ASN A 46 -7.29 -1.43 8.65
CA ASN A 46 -5.87 -1.73 8.52
C ASN A 46 -5.56 -3.20 8.76
N LEU A 47 -6.28 -3.86 9.68
CA LEU A 47 -6.09 -5.29 9.96
C LEU A 47 -6.34 -6.15 8.71
N VAL A 48 -7.38 -5.83 7.94
CA VAL A 48 -7.67 -6.54 6.69
C VAL A 48 -6.58 -6.27 5.64
N VAL A 49 -6.11 -5.02 5.52
CA VAL A 49 -5.00 -4.67 4.62
C VAL A 49 -3.72 -5.44 4.98
N ILE A 50 -3.39 -5.54 6.27
CA ILE A 50 -2.25 -6.34 6.77
C ILE A 50 -2.44 -7.82 6.43
N ASN A 51 -3.62 -8.38 6.67
CA ASN A 51 -3.91 -9.78 6.35
C ASN A 51 -3.77 -10.07 4.84
N MET A 52 -4.21 -9.15 3.98
CA MET A 52 -4.00 -9.27 2.53
C MET A 52 -2.51 -9.22 2.17
N ALA A 53 -1.74 -8.28 2.75
CA ALA A 53 -0.31 -8.18 2.50
C ALA A 53 0.43 -9.47 2.89
N ASN A 54 0.16 -9.99 4.09
CA ASN A 54 0.74 -11.26 4.56
C ASN A 54 0.41 -12.43 3.63
N ALA A 55 -0.82 -12.47 3.11
CA ALA A 55 -1.24 -13.55 2.21
C ALA A 55 -0.59 -13.50 0.84
N VAL A 56 -0.46 -12.29 0.30
CA VAL A 56 0.23 -12.04 -0.97
C VAL A 56 1.71 -12.41 -0.83
N LEU A 57 2.39 -11.94 0.21
CA LEU A 57 3.80 -12.24 0.44
C LEU A 57 4.04 -13.73 0.72
N LYS A 58 3.13 -14.41 1.42
CA LYS A 58 3.18 -15.88 1.59
C LYS A 58 3.09 -16.64 0.26
N THR A 59 2.39 -16.09 -0.73
CA THR A 59 2.16 -16.74 -2.03
C THR A 59 3.19 -16.32 -3.10
N ALA A 60 3.72 -15.11 -2.97
CA ALA A 60 4.57 -14.44 -3.94
C ALA A 60 5.57 -13.52 -3.23
N HIS A 61 6.44 -14.13 -2.43
CA HIS A 61 7.43 -13.44 -1.58
C HIS A 61 8.31 -12.45 -2.35
N SER A 62 8.67 -12.78 -3.60
CA SER A 62 9.47 -11.94 -4.48
C SER A 62 8.86 -10.56 -4.77
N LEU A 63 7.57 -10.34 -4.50
CA LEU A 63 6.90 -9.07 -4.74
C LEU A 63 7.16 -8.01 -3.64
N ILE A 64 7.91 -8.35 -2.59
CA ILE A 64 8.20 -7.42 -1.48
C ILE A 64 8.89 -6.13 -1.95
N SER A 65 9.76 -6.22 -2.97
CA SER A 65 10.44 -5.06 -3.56
C SER A 65 9.53 -4.18 -4.42
N ASP A 66 8.41 -4.74 -4.91
CA ASP A 66 7.42 -4.03 -5.71
C ASP A 66 6.30 -3.42 -4.84
N LEU A 67 6.38 -3.56 -3.52
CA LEU A 67 5.31 -3.24 -2.59
C LEU A 67 5.49 -1.85 -1.98
N ILE A 68 4.39 -1.10 -1.88
CA ILE A 68 4.25 0.05 -0.99
C ILE A 68 3.05 -0.15 -0.06
N PHE A 69 3.29 -0.01 1.24
CA PHE A 69 2.29 -0.19 2.27
C PHE A 69 1.91 1.14 2.92
N PHE A 70 0.63 1.48 2.84
CA PHE A 70 0.06 2.67 3.45
C PHE A 70 -0.56 2.34 4.80
N GLN A 71 0.14 2.78 5.83
CA GLN A 71 -0.39 2.73 7.17
C GLN A 71 -1.03 4.07 7.53
N SER A 72 -2.31 4.06 7.92
CA SER A 72 -2.96 5.30 8.39
C SER A 72 -2.32 5.77 9.69
N LEU A 73 -2.21 7.10 9.88
CA LEU A 73 -1.69 7.71 11.12
C LEU A 73 -2.38 7.17 12.38
N THR A 74 -3.70 6.99 12.31
CA THR A 74 -4.49 6.41 13.41
C THR A 74 -4.07 4.98 13.73
N ALA A 75 -3.73 4.17 12.72
CA ALA A 75 -3.27 2.80 12.94
C ALA A 75 -1.94 2.75 13.67
N GLU A 76 -1.00 3.61 13.30
CA GLU A 76 0.29 3.67 13.97
C GLU A 76 0.14 4.06 15.44
N LYS A 77 -0.74 5.03 15.73
CA LYS A 77 -1.00 5.47 17.10
C LYS A 77 -1.66 4.39 17.96
N LEU A 78 -2.61 3.65 17.40
CA LEU A 78 -3.39 2.63 18.13
C LEU A 78 -2.66 1.30 18.24
N CYS A 79 -1.79 0.99 17.29
CA CYS A 79 -0.99 -0.22 17.26
C CYS A 79 0.49 0.20 17.19
N PRO A 80 1.10 0.65 18.31
CA PRO A 80 2.51 0.98 18.32
C PRO A 80 3.30 -0.29 18.05
N GLN A 81 3.76 -0.46 16.81
CA GLN A 81 4.35 -1.70 16.29
C GLN A 81 5.70 -2.10 16.91
N LYS A 82 6.11 -1.39 17.97
CA LYS A 82 7.18 -1.82 18.89
C LYS A 82 6.86 -3.16 19.57
N THR A 83 5.60 -3.61 19.54
CA THR A 83 5.14 -4.87 20.15
C THR A 83 4.84 -5.98 19.15
N ASP A 84 5.10 -5.80 17.85
CA ASP A 84 4.98 -6.90 16.90
C ASP A 84 6.10 -7.91 17.19
N VAL A 85 5.73 -9.03 17.80
CA VAL A 85 6.65 -10.10 18.24
C VAL A 85 7.36 -10.76 17.04
N GLU A 86 6.84 -10.56 15.84
CA GLU A 86 7.42 -11.03 14.58
C GLU A 86 7.62 -9.85 13.63
N PHE A 87 8.82 -9.73 13.07
CA PHE A 87 9.10 -8.79 11.99
C PHE A 87 8.20 -9.14 10.80
N ASN A 88 7.15 -8.35 10.61
CA ASN A 88 6.25 -8.48 9.48
C ASN A 88 6.97 -7.99 8.22
N GLU A 89 7.17 -8.86 7.22
CA GLU A 89 8.00 -8.57 6.03
C GLU A 89 7.56 -7.29 5.28
N TRP A 90 6.26 -6.99 5.25
CA TRP A 90 5.73 -5.79 4.61
C TRP A 90 6.07 -4.48 5.34
N THR A 91 6.57 -4.51 6.58
CA THR A 91 6.91 -3.29 7.34
C THR A 91 8.04 -2.50 6.70
N ALA A 92 8.99 -3.19 6.05
CA ALA A 92 10.06 -2.56 5.28
C ALA A 92 9.54 -1.81 4.03
N SER A 93 8.35 -2.15 3.57
CA SER A 93 7.70 -1.56 2.40
C SER A 93 6.80 -0.37 2.76
N ARG A 94 6.79 0.09 4.01
CA ARG A 94 6.07 1.30 4.43
C ARG A 94 6.75 2.56 3.89
N VAL A 95 5.97 3.62 3.70
CA VAL A 95 6.47 4.88 3.12
C VAL A 95 7.68 5.46 3.89
N PRO A 96 7.68 5.58 5.23
CA PRO A 96 8.84 6.11 5.96
C PRO A 96 10.12 5.27 5.77
N GLU A 97 9.99 3.95 5.72
CA GLU A 97 11.07 2.99 5.57
C GLU A 97 11.66 3.02 4.17
N LEU A 98 10.81 3.01 3.15
CA LEU A 98 11.23 3.13 1.76
C LEU A 98 11.98 4.44 1.52
N LEU A 99 11.50 5.53 2.10
CA LEU A 99 12.13 6.84 2.01
C LEU A 99 13.46 6.91 2.80
N ALA A 100 13.53 6.29 3.98
CA ALA A 100 14.76 6.18 4.74
C ALA A 100 15.82 5.37 3.97
N LEU A 101 15.40 4.27 3.36
CA LEU A 101 16.25 3.46 2.48
C LEU A 101 16.73 4.28 1.27
N GLY A 102 15.82 4.96 0.56
CA GLY A 102 16.15 5.81 -0.58
C GLY A 102 17.09 6.97 -0.24
N LEU A 103 17.02 7.53 0.97
CA LEU A 103 18.00 8.50 1.47
C LEU A 103 19.38 7.85 1.66
N SER A 104 19.42 6.65 2.24
CA SER A 104 20.68 5.94 2.52
C SER A 104 21.41 5.48 1.24
N LEU A 105 20.65 5.12 0.20
CA LEU A 105 21.18 4.70 -1.09
C LEU A 105 21.51 5.88 -2.02
N GLY A 106 21.04 7.09 -1.70
CA GLY A 106 21.26 8.28 -2.52
C GLY A 106 20.29 8.44 -3.69
N ASP A 107 19.24 7.62 -3.76
CA ASP A 107 18.24 7.60 -4.83
C ASP A 107 17.22 8.75 -4.74
N THR A 108 17.21 9.48 -3.63
CA THR A 108 16.31 10.62 -3.42
C THR A 108 16.80 11.86 -4.19
N ALA A 109 15.92 12.42 -5.03
CA ALA A 109 16.17 13.65 -5.77
C ALA A 109 16.58 14.82 -4.86
N VAL A 110 17.53 15.65 -5.33
CA VAL A 110 18.19 16.69 -4.51
C VAL A 110 17.19 17.69 -3.91
N ASP A 111 16.20 18.09 -4.68
CA ASP A 111 15.13 19.02 -4.29
C ASP A 111 14.12 18.42 -3.30
N GLN A 112 14.08 17.08 -3.17
CA GLN A 112 13.22 16.37 -2.22
C GLN A 112 13.96 15.99 -0.93
N LYS A 113 15.29 16.01 -0.90
CA LYS A 113 16.09 15.49 0.24
C LYS A 113 15.71 16.09 1.58
N ASP A 114 15.50 17.40 1.67
CA ASP A 114 15.18 18.05 2.95
C ASP A 114 13.81 17.67 3.47
N PHE A 115 12.81 17.64 2.58
CA PHE A 115 11.48 17.13 2.91
C PHE A 115 11.53 15.67 3.37
N VAL A 116 12.25 14.81 2.65
CA VAL A 116 12.32 13.38 3.00
C VAL A 116 13.02 13.18 4.34
N LYS A 117 14.08 13.93 4.64
CA LYS A 117 14.75 13.89 5.96
C LYS A 117 13.80 14.26 7.08
N GLU A 118 13.04 15.34 6.92
CA GLU A 118 12.05 15.77 7.90
C GLU A 118 10.93 14.75 8.06
N TYR A 119 10.39 14.26 6.95
CA TYR A 119 9.35 13.24 6.93
C TYR A 119 9.80 11.96 7.66
N VAL A 120 10.97 11.41 7.33
CA VAL A 120 11.52 10.23 7.99
C VAL A 120 11.71 10.49 9.49
N LYS A 121 12.27 11.64 9.88
CA LYS A 121 12.45 12.01 11.29
C LYS A 121 11.14 12.02 12.08
N VAL A 122 10.04 12.50 11.47
CA VAL A 122 8.72 12.59 12.12
C VAL A 122 7.98 11.25 12.11
N ARG A 123 8.09 10.48 11.02
CA ARG A 123 7.22 9.33 10.74
C ARG A 123 7.83 7.99 11.13
N LEU A 124 9.15 7.80 11.04
CA LEU A 124 9.83 6.56 11.39
C LEU A 124 9.66 6.14 12.87
N PRO A 125 9.44 7.05 13.84
CA PRO A 125 9.05 6.66 15.19
C PRO A 125 7.66 5.99 15.31
N HIS A 126 6.82 6.08 14.26
CA HIS A 126 5.46 5.54 14.18
C HIS A 126 4.51 6.00 15.29
N GLU A 127 4.55 7.29 15.63
CA GLU A 127 3.70 7.88 16.67
C GLU A 127 2.36 8.42 16.13
N GLY A 128 2.04 8.16 14.85
CA GLY A 128 0.83 8.68 14.19
C GLY A 128 0.84 10.20 14.00
N ARG A 129 2.01 10.84 14.01
CA ARG A 129 2.18 12.25 13.61
C ARG A 129 2.18 12.33 12.10
N GLY A 130 1.39 13.23 11.52
CA GLY A 130 1.34 13.44 10.06
C GLY A 130 2.28 14.56 9.61
N LEU A 131 2.63 14.53 8.32
CA LEU A 131 3.23 15.66 7.62
C LEU A 131 2.49 15.87 6.29
N ASP A 132 3.19 15.86 5.15
CA ASP A 132 2.58 15.84 3.82
C ASP A 132 2.63 14.41 3.26
N GLU A 133 1.66 13.58 3.65
CA GLU A 133 1.59 12.17 3.26
C GLU A 133 1.45 12.00 1.74
N SER A 134 0.80 12.94 1.05
CA SER A 134 0.62 12.89 -0.40
C SER A 134 1.93 13.13 -1.14
N ARG A 135 2.73 14.10 -0.68
CA ARG A 135 4.07 14.34 -1.22
C ARG A 135 5.01 13.19 -0.90
N ALA A 136 5.03 12.71 0.34
CA ALA A 136 5.88 11.58 0.75
C ALA A 136 5.64 10.34 -0.09
N LEU A 137 4.37 10.05 -0.33
CA LEU A 137 3.95 8.98 -1.21
C LEU A 137 4.44 9.16 -2.65
N ARG A 138 4.26 10.35 -3.23
CA ARG A 138 4.73 10.62 -4.58
C ARG A 138 6.23 10.38 -4.70
N VAL A 139 7.00 10.91 -3.75
CA VAL A 139 8.45 10.72 -3.70
C VAL A 139 8.80 9.23 -3.54
N ALA A 140 8.14 8.51 -2.64
CA ALA A 140 8.37 7.07 -2.46
C ALA A 140 8.06 6.29 -3.75
N ALA A 141 6.95 6.60 -4.42
CA ALA A 141 6.56 5.96 -5.67
C ALA A 141 7.55 6.25 -6.82
N GLU A 142 8.12 7.46 -6.87
CA GLU A 142 9.14 7.84 -7.85
C GLU A 142 10.50 7.18 -7.58
N THR A 143 10.88 7.07 -6.30
CA THR A 143 12.15 6.45 -5.87
C THR A 143 12.14 4.94 -6.03
N THR A 144 11.09 4.26 -5.57
CA THR A 144 11.07 2.78 -5.53
C THR A 144 10.31 2.15 -6.68
N LYS A 145 9.52 2.94 -7.43
CA LYS A 145 8.68 2.49 -8.56
C LYS A 145 7.85 1.24 -8.20
N PRO A 146 7.11 1.26 -7.07
CA PRO A 146 6.35 0.11 -6.64
C PRO A 146 5.24 -0.15 -7.65
N ARG A 147 4.86 -1.41 -7.83
CA ARG A 147 3.73 -1.81 -8.69
C ARG A 147 2.54 -2.29 -7.88
N LEU A 148 2.77 -2.64 -6.62
CA LEU A 148 1.79 -3.22 -5.72
C LEU A 148 1.56 -2.30 -4.53
N VAL A 149 0.32 -1.89 -4.33
CA VAL A 149 -0.05 -0.91 -3.32
C VAL A 149 -1.06 -1.51 -2.35
N PHE A 150 -0.77 -1.43 -1.06
CA PHE A 150 -1.70 -1.81 0.01
C PHE A 150 -2.12 -0.59 0.80
N ALA A 151 -3.42 -0.30 0.86
CA ALA A 151 -3.90 0.89 1.55
C ALA A 151 -5.34 0.74 2.05
N LYS A 152 -5.70 1.48 3.10
CA LYS A 152 -7.11 1.63 3.50
C LYS A 152 -7.87 2.42 2.43
N LEU A 153 -9.15 2.11 2.21
CA LEU A 153 -9.98 2.72 1.16
C LEU A 153 -9.90 4.25 1.15
N GLY A 154 -10.08 4.89 2.32
CA GLY A 154 -10.04 6.36 2.42
C GLY A 154 -8.68 7.02 2.13
N MET A 155 -7.60 6.25 1.99
CA MET A 155 -6.27 6.77 1.62
C MET A 155 -5.98 6.65 0.12
N ILE A 156 -6.76 5.83 -0.59
CA ILE A 156 -6.52 5.50 -2.00
C ILE A 156 -7.02 6.60 -2.92
N ASP A 157 -8.10 7.30 -2.56
CA ASP A 157 -8.67 8.34 -3.41
C ASP A 157 -7.65 9.45 -3.70
N SER A 158 -6.88 9.87 -2.69
CA SER A 158 -5.76 10.80 -2.88
C SER A 158 -4.64 10.20 -3.73
N PHE A 159 -4.32 8.92 -3.54
CA PHE A 159 -3.24 8.25 -4.25
C PHE A 159 -3.55 8.05 -5.74
N ILE A 160 -4.72 7.53 -6.09
CA ILE A 160 -5.16 7.31 -7.48
C ILE A 160 -5.14 8.63 -8.24
N THR A 161 -5.56 9.72 -7.60
CA THR A 161 -5.55 11.05 -8.22
C THR A 161 -4.12 11.55 -8.48
N SER A 162 -3.15 11.16 -7.67
CA SER A 162 -1.75 11.56 -7.81
C SER A 162 -0.88 10.63 -8.65
N CYS A 163 -1.29 9.36 -8.83
CA CYS A 163 -0.42 8.31 -9.35
C CYS A 163 -1.02 7.63 -10.59
N GLY A 164 -0.64 8.14 -11.76
CA GLY A 164 -0.64 7.43 -13.05
C GLY A 164 -1.85 6.55 -13.39
N ARG A 165 -1.60 5.45 -14.09
CA ARG A 165 -2.63 4.47 -14.51
C ARG A 165 -2.70 3.33 -13.50
N THR A 166 -3.90 2.99 -13.07
CA THR A 166 -4.19 1.82 -12.22
C THR A 166 -4.77 0.69 -13.09
N THR A 167 -4.20 -0.51 -13.05
CA THR A 167 -4.76 -1.67 -13.77
C THR A 167 -5.97 -2.23 -13.04
N CYS A 168 -5.83 -2.40 -11.71
CA CYS A 168 -6.76 -3.16 -10.91
C CYS A 168 -6.87 -2.62 -9.48
N LEU A 169 -8.11 -2.56 -9.00
CA LEU A 169 -8.44 -2.25 -7.61
C LEU A 169 -9.15 -3.46 -7.00
N ILE A 170 -8.55 -4.09 -6.00
CA ILE A 170 -9.13 -5.22 -5.26
C ILE A 170 -9.64 -4.69 -3.92
N CYS A 171 -10.94 -4.80 -3.70
CA CYS A 171 -11.60 -4.36 -2.46
C CYS A 171 -12.06 -5.57 -1.63
N ASP A 172 -11.52 -5.72 -0.43
CA ASP A 172 -12.00 -6.66 0.59
C ASP A 172 -12.90 -5.92 1.59
N GLU A 173 -14.18 -5.77 1.21
CA GLU A 173 -15.21 -5.17 2.05
C GLU A 173 -16.38 -6.12 2.29
N ALA A 174 -16.81 -6.22 3.55
CA ALA A 174 -18.14 -6.67 3.88
C ALA A 174 -19.13 -5.51 3.70
N GLY A 175 -19.81 -5.44 2.56
CA GLY A 175 -21.13 -4.80 2.49
C GLY A 175 -21.24 -3.33 2.04
N LEU A 176 -20.27 -2.73 1.36
CA LEU A 176 -20.46 -1.41 0.74
C LEU A 176 -20.10 -1.43 -0.75
N VAL A 177 -21.09 -1.70 -1.59
CA VAL A 177 -21.05 -1.27 -2.99
C VAL A 177 -21.28 0.25 -2.96
N PRO A 178 -20.33 1.10 -3.41
CA PRO A 178 -20.64 2.51 -3.61
C PRO A 178 -21.75 2.55 -4.66
N LYS A 179 -22.94 3.06 -4.31
CA LYS A 179 -23.97 3.36 -5.31
C LYS A 179 -23.36 4.28 -6.34
N THR A 180 -23.10 3.76 -7.55
CA THR A 180 -22.84 4.57 -8.73
C THR A 180 -24.08 5.42 -8.96
N ARG A 181 -24.01 6.70 -8.58
CA ARG A 181 -25.00 7.68 -9.04
C ARG A 181 -24.71 7.91 -10.52
N SER A 182 -25.62 7.43 -11.36
CA SER A 182 -25.81 7.85 -12.76
C SER A 182 -26.28 9.29 -12.81
#